data_AF-A0A395CZP5-F1
#
_entry.id   AF-A0A395CZP5-F1
#
_cell.length_a   1.000
_cell.length_b   1.000
_cell.length_c   1.000
_cell.angle_alpha   90.00
_cell.angle_beta   90.00
_cell.angle_gamma   90.00
#
_symmetry.space_group_name_H-M   'P 1'
#
loop_
_entity.id
_entity.type
_entity.pdbx_description
1 polymer ?
#
loop_
_entity_poly.entity_id
_entity_poly.type
_entity_poly.pdbx_seq_one_letter_code
_entity_poly.pdbx_strand_id
1 'polypeptide(L)'
;MGLTQDLRDRLIASCPDTLAGKRDRALIALGYDTLCRRSELVGLRAEDLSVVRGAGQILTRRSKSDPYGQGRLGYASSDTLLLLRDWLATAKIERGFIFRRVRSDNIGEKPLHPYSVNRILEQAASRAGLPAETIKELSGHSIRVGAAQDMIASGMGCCRSCGPAAVGRRTSSRVISKTLTLPQ
;
A
#
# COMPACT_ATOMS: atom_id res chain seq x y z
N MET A 1 0.41 -9.10 14.37
CA MET A 1 -0.46 -7.89 14.41
C MET A 1 -0.40 -7.13 13.09
N GLY A 2 -1.40 -6.30 12.79
CA GLY A 2 -1.38 -5.39 11.62
C GLY A 2 -0.59 -4.10 11.91
N LEU A 3 0.00 -3.50 10.88
CA LEU A 3 0.52 -2.12 10.96
C LEU A 3 -0.66 -1.14 11.13
N THR A 4 -0.78 -0.50 12.29
CA THR A 4 -1.77 0.57 12.53
C THR A 4 -1.25 1.93 12.06
N GLN A 5 -2.13 2.93 11.88
CA GLN A 5 -1.73 4.30 11.55
C GLN A 5 -0.74 4.89 12.58
N ASP A 6 -1.01 4.72 13.89
CA ASP A 6 -0.10 5.18 14.95
C ASP A 6 1.29 4.53 14.84
N LEU A 7 1.31 3.23 14.52
CA LEU A 7 2.55 2.50 14.35
C LEU A 7 3.31 2.97 13.11
N ARG A 8 2.62 3.21 11.99
CA ARG A 8 3.21 3.83 10.79
C ARG A 8 3.88 5.16 11.13
N ASP A 9 3.19 6.04 11.83
CA ASP A 9 3.71 7.38 12.14
C ASP A 9 4.93 7.33 13.06
N ARG A 10 4.93 6.43 14.05
CA ARG A 10 6.11 6.13 14.88
C ARG A 10 7.30 5.63 14.06
N LEU A 11 7.07 4.75 13.08
CA LEU A 11 8.14 4.25 12.20
C LEU A 11 8.69 5.33 11.28
N ILE A 12 7.84 6.23 10.77
CA ILE A 12 8.26 7.37 9.94
C ILE A 12 9.11 8.33 10.79
N ALA A 13 8.66 8.65 12.00
CA ALA A 13 9.37 9.53 12.92
C ALA A 13 10.74 8.97 13.36
N SER A 14 10.89 7.65 13.48
CA SER A 14 12.16 7.01 13.86
C SER A 14 13.19 6.93 12.74
N CYS A 15 12.82 7.27 11.50
CA CYS A 15 13.76 7.26 10.38
C CYS A 15 14.70 8.48 10.48
N PRO A 16 16.02 8.28 10.27
CA PRO A 16 17.00 9.37 10.37
C PRO A 16 16.84 10.39 9.23
N ASP A 17 17.34 11.61 9.41
CA ASP A 17 17.37 12.61 8.34
C ASP A 17 18.60 12.42 7.42
N THR A 18 18.64 11.27 6.75
CA THR A 18 19.68 10.92 5.77
C THR A 18 19.00 10.56 4.44
N LEU A 19 19.77 10.47 3.34
CA LEU A 19 19.25 10.00 2.05
C LEU A 19 18.49 8.67 2.16
N ALA A 20 19.07 7.70 2.88
CA ALA A 20 18.42 6.43 3.13
C ALA A 20 17.16 6.58 4.00
N GLY A 21 17.19 7.45 5.00
CA GLY A 21 16.04 7.69 5.87
C GLY A 21 14.87 8.37 5.18
N LYS A 22 15.11 9.34 4.28
CA LYS A 22 14.07 9.96 3.44
C LYS A 22 13.39 8.93 2.53
N ARG A 23 14.19 8.06 1.90
CA ARG A 23 13.67 6.90 1.14
C ARG A 23 12.79 6.02 2.02
N ASP A 24 13.25 5.68 3.22
CA ASP A 24 12.56 4.76 4.12
C ASP A 24 11.22 5.34 4.61
N ARG A 25 11.18 6.63 4.94
CA ARG A 25 9.93 7.36 5.26
C ARG A 25 8.92 7.28 4.12
N ALA A 26 9.34 7.62 2.90
CA ALA A 26 8.48 7.56 1.72
C ALA A 26 8.00 6.12 1.43
N LEU A 27 8.87 5.12 1.64
CA LEU A 27 8.55 3.72 1.42
C LEU A 27 7.50 3.21 2.39
N ILE A 28 7.64 3.51 3.68
CA ILE A 28 6.70 3.10 4.72
C ILE A 28 5.34 3.78 4.49
N ALA A 29 5.33 5.09 4.24
CA ALA A 29 4.12 5.85 3.98
C ALA A 29 3.37 5.33 2.75
N LEU A 30 4.07 5.16 1.62
CA LEU A 30 3.44 4.69 0.38
C LEU A 30 2.98 3.24 0.47
N GLY A 31 3.77 2.38 1.12
CA GLY A 31 3.40 0.98 1.34
C GLY A 31 2.12 0.83 2.17
N TYR A 32 1.93 1.67 3.18
CA TYR A 32 0.73 1.72 4.00
C TYR A 32 -0.49 2.19 3.17
N ASP A 33 -0.40 3.35 2.51
CA ASP A 33 -1.54 3.92 1.77
C ASP A 33 -1.99 3.05 0.59
N THR A 34 -1.04 2.49 -0.16
CA THR A 34 -1.34 1.77 -1.41
C THR A 34 -1.68 0.30 -1.22
N LEU A 35 -1.47 -0.26 -0.01
CA LEU A 35 -1.59 -1.68 0.28
C LEU A 35 -0.76 -2.59 -0.67
N CYS A 36 0.27 -2.02 -1.29
CA CYS A 36 1.13 -2.73 -2.24
C CYS A 36 1.90 -3.86 -1.55
N ARG A 37 2.02 -5.01 -2.23
CA ARG A 37 2.97 -6.04 -1.78
C ARG A 37 4.39 -5.51 -1.91
N ARG A 38 5.32 -5.99 -1.09
CA ARG A 38 6.75 -5.62 -1.16
C ARG A 38 7.35 -5.65 -2.57
N SER A 39 6.99 -6.66 -3.38
CA SER A 39 7.48 -6.81 -4.76
C SER A 39 6.86 -5.81 -5.73
N GLU A 40 5.63 -5.37 -5.46
CA GLU A 40 4.95 -4.33 -6.22
C GLU A 40 5.56 -2.97 -5.88
N LEU A 41 5.77 -2.70 -4.59
CA LEU A 41 6.33 -1.45 -4.07
C LEU A 41 7.71 -1.13 -4.66
N VAL A 42 8.63 -2.10 -4.69
CA VAL A 42 9.96 -1.89 -5.30
C VAL A 42 9.94 -1.82 -6.82
N GLY A 43 8.84 -2.25 -7.45
CA GLY A 43 8.64 -2.19 -8.90
C GLY A 43 8.01 -0.88 -9.39
N LEU A 44 7.57 0.00 -8.48
CA LEU A 44 6.94 1.26 -8.83
C LEU A 44 7.92 2.20 -9.54
N ARG A 45 7.43 2.88 -10.58
CA ARG A 45 8.22 3.81 -11.38
C ARG A 45 7.70 5.24 -11.24
N ALA A 46 8.59 6.22 -11.35
CA ALA A 46 8.26 7.63 -11.18
C ALA A 46 7.26 8.11 -12.24
N GLU A 47 7.35 7.57 -13.46
CA GLU A 47 6.40 7.84 -14.55
C GLU A 47 5.00 7.27 -14.33
N ASP A 48 4.82 6.36 -13.37
CA ASP A 48 3.51 5.78 -13.03
C ASP A 48 2.81 6.56 -11.91
N LEU A 49 3.46 7.60 -11.37
CA LEU A 49 2.91 8.49 -10.36
C LEU A 49 2.23 9.68 -11.05
N SER A 50 0.93 9.83 -10.82
CA SER A 50 0.16 11.01 -11.18
C SER A 50 -0.40 11.67 -9.91
N VAL A 51 -0.70 12.97 -10.00
CA VAL A 51 -1.36 13.70 -8.90
C VAL A 51 -2.72 14.15 -9.40
N VAL A 52 -3.78 13.68 -8.73
CA VAL A 52 -5.17 13.97 -9.09
C VAL A 52 -5.87 14.57 -7.89
N ARG A 53 -6.34 15.82 -8.01
CA ARG A 53 -7.05 16.55 -6.94
C ARG A 53 -6.27 16.60 -5.60
N GLY A 54 -4.95 16.71 -5.68
CA GLY A 54 -4.06 16.79 -4.50
C GLY A 54 -3.66 15.43 -3.91
N ALA A 55 -4.28 14.33 -4.32
CA ALA A 55 -3.90 12.99 -3.93
C ALA A 55 -2.95 12.35 -4.95
N GLY A 56 -2.02 11.53 -4.48
CA GLY A 56 -1.18 10.71 -5.36
C GLY A 56 -1.95 9.52 -5.88
N GLN A 57 -1.85 9.25 -7.18
CA GLN A 57 -2.34 8.03 -7.80
C GLN A 57 -1.15 7.32 -8.44
N ILE A 58 -0.98 6.04 -8.14
CA ILE A 58 0.15 5.26 -8.63
C ILE A 58 -0.29 3.99 -9.31
N LEU A 59 0.16 3.80 -10.55
CA LEU A 59 -0.15 2.60 -11.33
C LEU A 59 0.83 1.47 -11.00
N THR A 60 0.31 0.39 -10.43
CA THR A 60 1.06 -0.86 -10.25
C THR A 60 0.90 -1.72 -11.49
N ARG A 61 1.87 -1.70 -12.41
CA ARG A 61 1.80 -2.40 -13.72
C ARG A 61 1.81 -3.93 -13.63
N ARG A 62 2.43 -4.51 -12.60
CA ARG A 62 2.48 -5.97 -12.41
C ARG A 62 2.11 -6.33 -10.98
N SER A 63 1.02 -7.08 -10.83
CA SER A 63 0.71 -7.80 -9.60
C SER A 63 0.86 -9.30 -9.83
N LYS A 64 1.35 -10.04 -8.83
CA LYS A 64 1.39 -11.52 -8.84
C LYS A 64 -0.02 -12.14 -9.07
N SER A 65 -1.08 -11.38 -8.79
CA SER A 65 -2.47 -11.81 -8.95
C SER A 65 -3.12 -11.32 -10.26
N ASP A 66 -2.35 -10.70 -11.15
CA ASP A 66 -2.83 -10.12 -12.40
C ASP A 66 -2.08 -10.71 -13.60
N PRO A 67 -2.47 -11.91 -14.06
CA PRO A 67 -1.87 -12.54 -15.24
C PRO A 67 -2.16 -11.79 -16.54
N TYR A 68 -3.13 -10.87 -16.56
CA TYR A 68 -3.54 -10.11 -17.74
C TYR A 68 -2.94 -8.69 -17.80
N GLY A 69 -2.20 -8.26 -16.77
CA GLY A 69 -1.51 -6.96 -16.74
C GLY A 69 -2.45 -5.75 -16.75
N GLN A 70 -3.67 -5.90 -16.24
CA GLN A 70 -4.62 -4.79 -16.09
C GLN A 70 -4.11 -3.70 -15.14
N GLY A 71 -3.17 -4.07 -14.26
CA GLY A 71 -2.58 -3.19 -13.27
C GLY A 71 -3.58 -2.80 -12.18
N ARG A 72 -3.08 -2.19 -11.10
CA ARG A 72 -3.91 -1.67 -10.01
C ARG A 72 -3.50 -0.25 -9.68
N LEU A 73 -4.49 0.63 -9.55
CA LEU A 73 -4.27 1.97 -9.02
C LEU A 73 -4.21 1.91 -7.49
N GLY A 74 -3.09 2.34 -6.94
CA GLY A 74 -2.95 2.69 -5.53
C GLY A 74 -3.18 4.18 -5.35
N TYR A 75 -3.76 4.57 -4.23
CA TYR A 75 -3.92 5.96 -3.85
C TYR A 75 -2.98 6.28 -2.69
N ALA A 76 -2.43 7.48 -2.68
CA ALA A 76 -1.57 8.02 -1.65
C ALA A 76 -2.19 9.34 -1.14
N SER A 77 -2.22 9.48 0.19
CA SER A 77 -2.62 10.71 0.85
C SER A 77 -1.69 11.87 0.50
N SER A 78 -2.15 13.10 0.73
CA SER A 78 -1.35 14.31 0.54
C SER A 78 -0.05 14.27 1.35
N ASP A 79 -0.10 13.76 2.58
CA ASP A 79 1.07 13.65 3.46
C ASP A 79 2.09 12.65 2.92
N THR A 80 1.63 11.49 2.44
CA THR A 80 2.50 10.52 1.75
C THR A 80 3.10 11.12 0.49
N LEU A 81 2.34 11.94 -0.25
CA LEU A 81 2.84 12.63 -1.42
C LEU A 81 3.96 13.61 -1.07
N LEU A 82 3.86 14.34 0.04
CA LEU A 82 4.93 15.24 0.50
C LEU A 82 6.22 14.49 0.80
N LEU A 83 6.14 13.38 1.55
CA LEU A 83 7.29 12.52 1.84
C LEU A 83 7.91 11.93 0.57
N LEU A 84 7.07 11.51 -0.37
CA LEU A 84 7.51 10.96 -1.65
C LEU A 84 8.21 12.01 -2.51
N ARG A 85 7.70 13.25 -2.54
CA ARG A 85 8.30 14.37 -3.27
C ARG A 85 9.65 14.78 -2.67
N ASP A 86 9.77 14.82 -1.35
CA ASP A 86 11.05 15.08 -0.67
C ASP A 86 12.10 14.03 -1.05
N TRP A 87 11.72 12.75 -1.06
CA TRP A 87 12.61 11.68 -1.53
C TRP A 87 13.00 11.86 -3.01
N LEU A 88 12.03 12.02 -3.92
CA LEU A 88 12.30 12.13 -5.35
C LEU A 88 13.17 13.35 -5.69
N ALA A 89 12.94 14.49 -5.03
CA ALA A 89 13.71 15.70 -5.20
C ALA A 89 15.15 15.52 -4.70
N THR A 90 15.32 14.96 -3.49
CA THR A 90 16.65 14.72 -2.92
C THR A 90 17.43 13.69 -3.75
N ALA A 91 16.74 12.67 -4.27
CA ALA A 91 17.32 11.63 -5.09
C ALA A 91 17.54 12.01 -6.56
N LYS A 92 17.02 13.17 -6.99
CA LYS A 92 17.01 13.63 -8.39
C LYS A 92 16.45 12.57 -9.35
N ILE A 93 15.37 11.91 -8.94
CA ILE A 93 14.72 10.85 -9.73
C ILE A 93 13.56 11.45 -10.52
N GLU A 94 13.73 11.55 -11.84
CA GLU A 94 12.64 11.96 -12.75
C GLU A 94 11.95 10.79 -13.44
N ARG A 95 12.70 9.72 -13.77
CA ARG A 95 12.22 8.54 -14.50
C ARG A 95 12.81 7.26 -13.95
N GLY A 96 12.10 6.14 -14.10
CA GLY A 96 12.54 4.81 -13.66
C GLY A 96 12.09 4.48 -12.24
N PHE A 97 12.76 3.55 -11.56
CA PHE A 97 12.30 3.07 -10.25
C PHE A 97 12.30 4.16 -9.18
N ILE A 98 11.21 4.26 -8.41
CA ILE A 98 11.07 5.20 -7.30
C ILE A 98 12.01 4.81 -6.15
N PHE A 99 11.95 3.54 -5.74
CA PHE A 99 12.77 3.04 -4.63
C PHE A 99 14.02 2.36 -5.16
N ARG A 100 15.13 3.07 -5.02
CA ARG A 100 16.46 2.65 -5.45
C ARG A 100 17.33 2.27 -4.28
N ARG A 101 18.37 1.47 -4.56
CA ARG A 101 19.40 1.19 -3.56
C ARG A 101 20.22 2.45 -3.28
N VAL A 102 20.35 2.79 -2.01
CA VAL A 102 21.21 3.89 -1.53
C VAL A 102 22.42 3.29 -0.83
N ARG A 103 23.63 3.72 -1.20
CA ARG A 103 24.90 3.41 -0.52
C ARG A 103 25.62 4.71 -0.20
N SER A 104 25.65 5.08 1.09
CA SER A 104 26.13 6.39 1.52
C SER A 104 25.40 7.48 0.73
N ASP A 105 26.09 8.18 -0.18
CA ASP A 105 25.49 9.22 -1.02
C ASP A 105 25.23 8.81 -2.48
N ASN A 106 25.49 7.53 -2.83
CA ASN A 106 25.28 7.03 -4.17
C ASN A 106 23.94 6.30 -4.30
N ILE A 107 23.16 6.72 -5.30
CA ILE A 107 21.85 6.14 -5.64
C ILE A 107 22.02 5.29 -6.89
N GLY A 108 21.90 3.97 -6.74
CA GLY A 108 21.99 3.05 -7.88
C GLY A 108 20.76 3.10 -8.77
N GLU A 109 20.90 2.74 -10.05
CA GLU A 109 19.77 2.74 -11.00
C GLU A 109 18.80 1.55 -10.81
N LYS A 110 19.27 0.49 -10.15
CA LYS A 110 18.50 -0.73 -9.93
C LYS A 110 17.47 -0.56 -8.82
N PRO A 111 16.30 -1.23 -8.92
CA PRO A 111 15.29 -1.19 -7.87
C PRO A 111 15.83 -1.81 -6.58
N LEU A 112 15.25 -1.39 -5.47
CA LEU A 112 15.49 -2.02 -4.19
C LEU A 112 15.07 -3.51 -4.22
N HIS A 113 15.82 -4.38 -3.54
CA HIS A 113 15.43 -5.79 -3.47
C HIS A 113 14.18 -5.94 -2.59
N PRO A 114 13.18 -6.78 -2.94
CA PRO A 114 11.99 -6.99 -2.12
C PRO A 114 12.27 -7.38 -0.65
N TYR A 115 13.34 -8.13 -0.39
CA TYR A 115 13.76 -8.48 0.98
C TYR A 115 14.27 -7.27 1.78
N SER A 116 14.83 -6.25 1.12
CA SER A 116 15.31 -5.06 1.81
C SER A 116 14.17 -4.25 2.42
N VAL A 117 12.94 -4.37 1.90
CA VAL A 117 11.75 -3.73 2.49
C VAL A 117 11.50 -4.22 3.92
N ASN A 118 11.55 -5.53 4.15
CA ASN A 118 11.38 -6.09 5.49
C ASN A 118 12.47 -5.57 6.43
N ARG A 119 13.73 -5.59 5.97
CA ARG A 119 14.85 -5.08 6.76
C ARG A 119 14.71 -3.60 7.12
N ILE A 120 14.20 -2.77 6.20
CA ILE A 120 13.95 -1.35 6.46
C ILE A 120 12.90 -1.19 7.56
N LEU A 121 11.81 -1.97 7.51
CA LEU A 121 10.77 -1.95 8.53
C LEU A 121 11.30 -2.39 9.89
N GLU A 122 12.03 -3.49 9.93
CA GLU A 122 12.67 -4.00 11.15
C GLU A 122 13.63 -2.98 11.75
N GLN A 123 14.43 -2.30 10.90
CA GLN A 123 15.34 -1.25 11.34
C GLN A 123 14.59 -0.01 11.85
N ALA A 124 13.52 0.43 11.18
CA ALA A 124 12.68 1.53 11.64
C ALA A 124 11.97 1.18 12.96
N ALA A 125 11.51 -0.06 13.10
CA ALA A 125 10.85 -0.58 14.29
C ALA A 125 11.81 -0.67 15.48
N SER A 126 13.03 -1.13 15.24
CA SER A 126 14.11 -1.14 16.23
C SER A 126 14.46 0.29 16.68
N ARG A 127 14.57 1.25 15.76
CA ARG A 127 14.80 2.67 16.11
C ARG A 127 13.63 3.30 16.86
N ALA A 128 12.40 2.83 16.61
CA ALA A 128 11.20 3.28 17.32
C ALA A 128 11.05 2.67 18.73
N GLY A 129 12.03 1.88 19.18
CA GLY A 129 12.04 1.25 20.51
C GLY A 129 11.01 0.13 20.68
N LEU A 130 10.60 -0.53 19.59
CA LEU A 130 9.63 -1.62 19.67
C LEU A 130 10.29 -2.91 20.20
N PRO A 131 9.56 -3.73 20.97
CA PRO A 131 10.09 -4.99 21.46
C PRO A 131 10.35 -5.96 20.30
N ALA A 132 11.37 -6.80 20.45
CA ALA A 132 11.86 -7.71 19.40
C ALA A 132 10.76 -8.62 18.84
N GLU A 133 9.79 -9.02 19.66
CA GLU A 133 8.69 -9.88 19.22
C GLU A 133 7.72 -9.14 18.30
N THR A 134 7.40 -7.88 18.59
CA THR A 134 6.62 -7.03 17.67
C THR A 134 7.38 -6.78 16.36
N ILE A 135 8.72 -6.66 16.42
CA ILE A 135 9.56 -6.49 15.22
C ILE A 135 9.49 -7.73 14.32
N LYS A 136 9.57 -8.95 14.87
CA LYS A 136 9.46 -10.19 14.09
C LYS A 136 8.08 -10.35 13.45
N GLU A 137 7.03 -9.86 14.11
CA GLU A 137 5.68 -9.84 13.54
C GLU A 137 5.49 -8.79 12.44
N LEU A 138 6.32 -7.74 12.40
CA LEU A 138 6.29 -6.68 11.38
C LEU A 138 6.96 -7.13 10.08
N SER A 139 6.29 -8.00 9.34
CA SER A 139 6.70 -8.41 7.99
C SER A 139 5.99 -7.58 6.90
N GLY A 140 6.47 -7.65 5.65
CA GLY A 140 5.77 -7.08 4.50
C GLY A 140 4.35 -7.64 4.24
N HIS A 141 3.94 -8.74 4.89
CA HIS A 141 2.54 -9.17 4.93
C HIS A 141 1.71 -8.37 5.95
N SER A 142 2.33 -7.96 7.05
CA SER A 142 1.71 -7.25 8.16
C SER A 142 1.38 -5.79 7.82
N ILE A 143 2.16 -5.16 6.92
CA ILE A 143 1.80 -3.84 6.34
C ILE A 143 0.44 -3.92 5.66
N ARG A 144 0.28 -4.86 4.73
CA ARG A 144 -0.94 -4.96 3.91
C ARG A 144 -2.14 -5.40 4.75
N VAL A 145 -1.95 -6.34 5.68
CA VAL A 145 -3.05 -6.84 6.54
C VAL A 145 -3.50 -5.75 7.50
N GLY A 146 -2.58 -5.02 8.15
CA GLY A 146 -2.94 -3.95 9.08
C GLY A 146 -3.56 -2.75 8.42
N ALA A 147 -2.97 -2.26 7.33
CA ALA A 147 -3.53 -1.11 6.62
C ALA A 147 -4.90 -1.43 5.98
N ALA A 148 -5.15 -2.67 5.55
CA ALA A 148 -6.48 -3.09 5.10
C ALA A 148 -7.50 -3.13 6.26
N GLN A 149 -7.09 -3.56 7.45
CA GLN A 149 -7.93 -3.57 8.65
C GLN A 149 -8.26 -2.15 9.11
N ASP A 150 -7.27 -1.26 9.14
CA ASP A 150 -7.46 0.16 9.48
C ASP A 150 -8.38 0.88 8.50
N MET A 151 -8.26 0.58 7.20
CA MET A 151 -9.10 1.18 6.17
C MET A 151 -10.56 0.73 6.30
N ILE A 152 -10.80 -0.52 6.71
CA ILE A 152 -12.14 -1.01 7.07
C ILE A 152 -12.64 -0.32 8.35
N ALA A 153 -11.79 -0.22 9.38
CA ALA A 153 -12.14 0.39 10.66
C ALA A 153 -12.42 1.91 10.55
N SER A 154 -11.72 2.60 9.66
CA SER A 154 -11.87 4.04 9.38
C SER A 154 -13.09 4.35 8.52
N GLY A 155 -13.95 3.38 8.23
CA GLY A 155 -15.19 3.58 7.47
C GLY A 155 -14.98 3.79 5.96
N MET A 156 -13.77 3.54 5.43
CA MET A 156 -13.52 3.50 3.98
C MET A 156 -13.90 2.14 3.36
N GLY A 157 -14.44 1.22 4.18
CA GLY A 157 -15.07 -0.03 3.75
C GLY A 157 -16.58 0.09 3.63
N CYS A 158 -17.08 -0.06 2.40
CA CYS A 158 -18.49 -0.14 1.99
C CYS A 158 -19.24 1.19 1.94
N CYS A 159 -19.40 1.72 0.71
CA CYS A 159 -20.50 2.62 0.39
C CYS A 159 -21.83 1.93 0.73
N ARG A 160 -22.53 2.39 1.78
CA ARG A 160 -23.87 1.90 2.16
C ARG A 160 -24.95 2.11 1.10
N SER A 161 -24.65 2.80 -0.01
CA SER A 161 -25.57 2.99 -1.13
C SER A 161 -25.60 1.81 -2.11
N CYS A 162 -24.63 0.89 -2.06
CA CYS A 162 -24.68 -0.35 -2.82
C CYS A 162 -25.13 -1.48 -1.88
N GLY A 163 -26.43 -1.75 -1.87
CA GLY A 163 -27.03 -2.83 -1.08
C GLY A 163 -26.42 -4.21 -1.39
N PRO A 164 -26.58 -5.19 -0.49
CA PRO A 164 -26.01 -6.51 -0.68
C PRO A 164 -26.75 -7.22 -1.82
N ALA A 165 -26.16 -7.20 -3.02
CA ALA A 165 -26.54 -8.13 -4.07
C ALA A 165 -26.22 -9.54 -3.54
N ALA A 166 -27.28 -10.27 -3.23
CA ALA A 166 -27.30 -11.62 -2.70
C ALA A 166 -26.30 -12.52 -3.42
N VAL A 167 -25.28 -12.98 -2.70
CA VAL A 167 -24.55 -14.20 -3.03
C VAL A 167 -25.55 -15.34 -2.90
N GLY A 168 -26.08 -15.75 -4.05
CA GLY A 168 -27.01 -16.87 -4.18
C GLY A 168 -26.39 -18.15 -3.62
N ARG A 169 -26.97 -18.66 -2.53
CA ARG A 169 -26.76 -20.05 -2.13
C ARG A 169 -27.55 -20.91 -3.10
N ARG A 170 -26.84 -21.74 -3.86
CA ARG A 170 -27.45 -22.86 -4.59
C ARG A 170 -27.96 -23.88 -3.57
N THR A 171 -29.27 -24.03 -3.47
CA THR A 171 -29.90 -25.25 -2.97
C THR A 171 -31.09 -25.59 -3.86
N SER A 172 -31.00 -26.77 -4.46
CA SER A 172 -32.03 -27.43 -5.27
C SER A 172 -33.33 -27.63 -4.48
N SER A 173 -34.49 -27.27 -5.04
CA SER A 173 -35.67 -28.15 -5.19
C SER A 173 -37.00 -27.38 -5.38
N ARG A 174 -37.79 -27.91 -6.32
CA ARG A 174 -39.27 -27.90 -6.43
C ARG A 174 -40.03 -26.60 -6.71
N VAL A 175 -40.50 -26.52 -7.96
CA VAL A 175 -41.92 -26.48 -8.40
C VAL A 175 -42.93 -25.91 -7.39
N ILE A 176 -43.67 -24.86 -7.79
CA ILE A 176 -45.14 -24.81 -7.90
C ILE A 176 -45.54 -23.50 -8.62
N SER A 177 -46.34 -23.64 -9.68
CA SER A 177 -47.06 -22.58 -10.40
C SER A 177 -48.00 -21.78 -9.49
N LYS A 178 -48.16 -20.47 -9.76
CA LYS A 178 -49.46 -19.79 -9.60
C LYS A 178 -49.55 -18.49 -10.41
N THR A 179 -50.45 -18.56 -11.38
CA THR A 179 -51.19 -17.49 -12.07
C THR A 179 -51.80 -16.48 -11.09
N LEU A 180 -51.81 -15.17 -11.42
CA LEU A 180 -52.89 -14.18 -11.17
C LEU A 180 -52.36 -12.76 -11.53
N THR A 181 -52.76 -12.15 -12.66
CA THR A 181 -53.87 -11.18 -12.85
C THR A 181 -53.51 -9.74 -12.47
N LEU A 182 -53.49 -8.84 -13.47
CA LEU A 182 -53.44 -7.38 -13.34
C LEU A 182 -54.87 -6.81 -13.22
N PRO A 183 -55.13 -5.81 -12.36
CA PRO A 183 -56.33 -5.00 -12.47
C PRO A 183 -56.06 -3.69 -13.23
N GLN A 184 -56.90 -3.50 -14.26
CA GLN A 184 -57.39 -2.28 -14.93
C GLN A 184 -56.37 -1.21 -15.35
#